data_AF-A0A5C8MP69-F1
#
_entry.id   AF-A0A5C8MP69-F1
#
_cell.length_a   1.000
_cell.length_b   1.000
_cell.length_c   1.000
_cell.angle_alpha   90.00
_cell.angle_beta   90.00
_cell.angle_gamma   90.00
#
_symmetry.space_group_name_H-M   'P 1'
#
loop_
_entity.id
_entity.type
_entity.pdbx_description
1 polymer ?
#
loop_
_entity_poly.entity_id
_entity_poly.type
_entity_poly.pdbx_seq_one_letter_code
_entity_poly.pdbx_strand_id
1 'polypeptide(L)'
;LKGIFTMVIKDQEQIVSEWMMFTFFAEQFDGENVPYSEEGKLEWHPVETIHQLPMAPGDYHILDYALKGSDIMYGTFIYTKDFELLSYRLDPS
;
A
#
# COMPACT_ATOMS: atom_id res chain seq x y z
N LEU A 1 7.92 -10.99 2.16
CA LEU A 1 6.54 -10.72 1.73
C LEU A 1 5.73 -10.40 2.98
N LYS A 2 4.99 -9.29 2.98
CA LYS A 2 4.19 -8.81 4.12
C LYS A 2 2.72 -8.58 3.75
N GLY A 3 2.40 -8.41 2.47
CA GLY A 3 1.05 -8.14 2.03
C GLY A 3 0.73 -8.70 0.65
N ILE A 4 -0.47 -9.23 0.47
CA ILE A 4 -1.05 -9.59 -0.83
C ILE A 4 -2.43 -8.95 -0.92
N PHE A 5 -2.59 -7.99 -1.83
CA PHE A 5 -3.80 -7.21 -1.95
C PHE A 5 -4.39 -7.33 -3.34
N THR A 6 -5.71 -7.41 -3.41
CA THR A 6 -6.47 -7.27 -4.67
C THR A 6 -7.09 -5.89 -4.69
N MET A 7 -6.80 -5.12 -5.73
CA MET A 7 -7.35 -3.80 -5.95
C MET A 7 -8.41 -3.91 -7.05
N VAL A 8 -9.63 -3.49 -6.75
CA VAL A 8 -10.78 -3.60 -7.65
C VAL A 8 -11.33 -2.20 -7.91
N ILE A 9 -11.43 -1.80 -9.17
CA ILE A 9 -12.12 -0.57 -9.57
C ILE A 9 -13.51 -0.92 -10.06
N LYS A 10 -14.51 -0.27 -9.47
CA LYS A 10 -15.90 -0.36 -9.89
C LYS A 10 -16.37 0.93 -10.55
N ASP A 11 -17.18 0.76 -11.59
CA ASP A 11 -18.08 1.78 -12.12
C ASP A 11 -19.50 1.31 -11.85
N GLN A 12 -20.14 1.93 -10.86
CA GLN A 12 -21.40 1.45 -10.28
C GLN A 12 -21.26 -0.01 -9.81
N GLU A 13 -21.98 -0.94 -10.44
CA GLU A 13 -21.95 -2.38 -10.10
C GLU A 13 -20.95 -3.19 -10.93
N GLN A 14 -20.31 -2.58 -11.94
CA GLN A 14 -19.40 -3.29 -12.84
C GLN A 14 -17.95 -3.15 -12.40
N ILE A 15 -17.22 -4.26 -12.33
CA ILE A 15 -15.76 -4.26 -12.19
C ILE A 15 -15.16 -3.88 -13.54
N VAL A 16 -14.41 -2.78 -13.57
CA VAL A 16 -13.80 -2.25 -14.79
C VAL A 16 -12.27 -2.43 -14.82
N SER A 17 -11.66 -2.67 -13.66
CA SER A 17 -10.24 -2.99 -13.53
C SER A 17 -10.00 -3.80 -12.27
N GLU A 18 -9.05 -4.72 -12.34
CA GLU A 18 -8.58 -5.50 -11.20
C GLU A 18 -7.08 -5.74 -11.33
N TRP A 19 -6.34 -5.51 -10.25
CA TRP A 19 -4.92 -5.87 -10.19
C TRP A 19 -4.52 -6.35 -8.80
N MET A 20 -3.39 -7.04 -8.74
CA MET A 20 -2.78 -7.48 -7.50
C MET A 20 -1.63 -6.55 -7.10
N MET A 21 -1.48 -6.34 -5.80
CA MET A 21 -0.35 -5.63 -5.21
C MET A 21 0.31 -6.52 -4.17
N PHE A 22 1.63 -6.63 -4.24
CA PHE A 22 2.45 -7.42 -3.32
C PHE A 22 3.38 -6.47 -2.56
N THR A 23 3.29 -6.50 -1.22
CA THR A 23 4.11 -5.62 -0.37
C THR A 23 5.24 -6.42 0.27
N PHE A 24 6.45 -5.89 0.14
CA PHE A 24 7.68 -6.48 0.70
C PHE A 24 8.30 -5.53 1.73
N PHE A 25 8.99 -6.10 2.70
CA PHE A 25 9.72 -5.38 3.73
C PHE A 25 11.14 -5.93 3.80
N ALA A 26 12.12 -5.04 3.92
CA ALA A 26 13.54 -5.35 3.99
C ALA A 26 14.21 -4.44 5.02
N GLU A 27 15.06 -5.01 5.86
CA GLU A 27 15.85 -4.28 6.88
C GLU A 27 17.28 -3.99 6.42
N GLN A 28 17.70 -4.62 5.33
CA GLN A 28 19.05 -4.53 4.78
C GLN A 28 18.98 -4.15 3.31
N PHE A 29 19.87 -3.24 2.92
CA PHE A 29 20.08 -2.83 1.54
C PHE A 29 21.57 -2.67 1.27
N ASP A 30 21.95 -2.66 0.00
CA ASP A 30 23.30 -2.36 -0.47
C ASP A 30 23.22 -1.34 -1.61
N GLY A 31 24.25 -0.51 -1.75
CA GLY A 31 24.30 0.60 -2.71
C GLY A 31 23.97 1.98 -2.14
N GLU A 32 23.82 2.97 -3.02
CA GLU A 32 23.62 4.37 -2.68
C GLU A 32 22.23 4.88 -3.07
N ASN A 33 21.64 5.74 -2.23
CA ASN A 33 20.33 6.32 -2.50
C ASN A 33 20.40 7.35 -3.64
N VAL A 34 19.54 7.17 -4.66
CA VAL A 34 19.32 8.21 -5.69
C VAL A 34 18.27 9.21 -5.20
N PRO A 35 18.49 10.52 -5.35
CA PRO A 35 17.55 11.52 -4.81
C PRO A 35 16.24 11.64 -5.61
N TYR A 36 16.21 11.16 -6.86
CA TYR A 36 15.07 11.26 -7.77
C TYR A 36 14.95 10.02 -8.68
N SER A 37 13.72 9.66 -9.03
CA SER A 37 13.34 8.73 -10.09
C SER A 37 12.39 9.41 -11.08
N GLU A 38 11.89 8.68 -12.09
CA GLU A 38 10.90 9.19 -13.04
C GLU A 38 9.55 9.49 -12.35
N GLU A 39 9.26 8.81 -11.25
CA GLU A 39 8.04 8.94 -10.45
C GLU A 39 8.12 10.07 -9.41
N GLY A 40 9.31 10.54 -9.03
CA GLY A 40 9.45 11.66 -8.11
C GLY A 40 10.72 11.67 -7.25
N LYS A 41 10.64 12.36 -6.11
CA LYS A 41 11.73 12.50 -5.14
C LYS A 41 11.74 11.31 -4.16
N LEU A 42 12.91 10.78 -3.88
CA LEU A 42 13.10 9.73 -2.88
C LEU A 42 13.70 10.33 -1.59
N GLU A 43 13.08 10.03 -0.46
CA GLU A 43 13.51 10.50 0.86
C GLU A 43 13.42 9.40 1.92
N TRP A 44 14.38 9.42 2.84
CA TRP A 44 14.32 8.62 4.06
C TRP A 44 13.45 9.34 5.09
N HIS A 45 12.43 8.65 5.58
CA HIS A 45 11.53 9.16 6.62
C HIS A 45 11.68 8.35 7.91
N PRO A 46 11.73 9.00 9.09
CA PRO A 46 11.63 8.29 10.36
C PRO A 46 10.29 7.54 10.46
N VAL A 47 10.32 6.30 10.94
CA VAL A 47 9.17 5.40 10.97
C VAL A 47 7.97 6.01 11.70
N GLU A 48 8.24 6.66 12.82
CA GLU A 48 7.27 7.34 13.66
C GLU A 48 6.53 8.49 12.95
N THR A 49 7.06 9.01 11.84
CA THR A 49 6.45 10.11 11.08
C THR A 49 5.64 9.65 9.87
N ILE A 50 5.70 8.37 9.49
CA ILE A 50 5.06 7.84 8.28
C ILE A 50 3.55 8.16 8.22
N HIS A 51 2.86 8.10 9.36
CA HIS A 51 1.43 8.39 9.47
C HIS A 51 1.05 9.84 9.12
N GLN A 52 2.02 10.74 9.00
CA GLN A 52 1.82 12.16 8.67
C GLN A 52 2.02 12.44 7.18
N LEU A 53 2.59 11.49 6.43
CA LEU A 53 2.85 11.65 5.00
C LEU A 53 1.54 11.56 4.21
N PRO A 54 1.37 12.37 3.14
CA PRO A 54 0.19 12.28 2.29
C PRO A 54 0.26 11.00 1.44
N MET A 55 -0.71 10.11 1.62
CA MET A 55 -0.83 8.85 0.86
C MET A 55 -2.30 8.43 0.75
N ALA A 56 -2.58 7.38 -0.02
CA ALA A 56 -3.95 6.88 -0.10
C ALA A 56 -4.38 6.29 1.26
N PRO A 57 -5.66 6.40 1.68
CA PRO A 57 -6.11 5.92 2.98
C PRO A 57 -5.78 4.45 3.31
N GLY A 58 -5.76 3.58 2.28
CA GLY A 58 -5.40 2.16 2.44
C GLY A 58 -3.92 1.95 2.79
N ASP A 59 -3.03 2.82 2.30
CA ASP A 59 -1.58 2.67 2.46
C ASP A 59 -1.15 2.80 3.92
N TYR A 60 -1.84 3.63 4.71
CA TYR A 60 -1.58 3.75 6.15
C TYR A 60 -1.72 2.40 6.87
N HIS A 61 -2.76 1.62 6.55
CA HIS A 61 -2.97 0.30 7.15
C HIS A 61 -1.93 -0.72 6.70
N ILE A 62 -1.57 -0.68 5.42
CA ILE A 62 -0.59 -1.58 4.82
C ILE A 62 0.80 -1.34 5.43
N LEU A 63 1.21 -0.08 5.55
CA LEU A 63 2.51 0.28 6.12
C LEU A 63 2.58 -0.04 7.62
N ASP A 64 1.54 0.29 8.39
CA ASP A 64 1.51 -0.01 9.84
C ASP A 64 1.68 -1.52 10.10
N TYR A 65 0.98 -2.34 9.31
CA TYR A 65 1.11 -3.79 9.40
C TYR A 65 2.47 -4.29 8.88
N ALA A 66 2.97 -3.77 7.77
CA ALA A 66 4.27 -4.20 7.24
C ALA A 66 5.41 -3.95 8.23
N LEU A 67 5.32 -2.88 9.02
CA LEU A 67 6.29 -2.50 10.04
C LEU A 67 6.16 -3.29 11.35
N LYS A 68 4.93 -3.60 11.79
CA LYS A 68 4.67 -4.21 13.12
C LYS A 68 4.33 -5.69 13.07
N GLY A 69 3.78 -6.17 11.96
CA GLY A 69 3.22 -7.51 11.82
C GLY A 69 4.29 -8.59 11.63
N SER A 70 4.10 -9.74 12.28
CA SER A 70 4.90 -10.94 12.06
C SER A 70 4.54 -11.64 10.75
N ASP A 71 3.25 -11.67 10.42
CA ASP A 71 2.66 -12.52 9.39
C ASP A 71 2.39 -11.77 8.08
N ILE A 72 1.75 -12.47 7.13
CA ILE A 72 1.34 -11.89 5.84
C ILE A 72 -0.10 -11.38 5.98
N MET A 73 -0.33 -10.13 5.59
CA MET A 73 -1.65 -9.55 5.45
C MET A 73 -2.22 -9.84 4.07
N TYR A 74 -3.50 -10.17 4.02
CA TYR A 74 -4.28 -10.30 2.81
C TYR A 74 -5.35 -9.24 2.79
N GLY A 75 -5.65 -8.70 1.62
CA GLY A 75 -6.75 -7.75 1.54
C GLY A 75 -7.36 -7.57 0.17
N THR A 76 -8.54 -6.97 0.19
CA THR A 76 -9.20 -6.49 -1.01
C THR A 76 -9.67 -5.08 -0.77
N PHE A 77 -9.33 -4.17 -1.67
CA PHE A 77 -9.81 -2.80 -1.66
C PHE A 77 -10.64 -2.55 -2.90
N ILE A 78 -11.79 -1.92 -2.71
CA ILE A 78 -12.74 -1.60 -3.77
C ILE A 78 -12.83 -0.08 -3.88
N TYR A 79 -12.52 0.45 -5.05
CA TYR A 79 -12.52 1.89 -5.33
C TYR A 79 -13.48 2.24 -6.47
N THR A 80 -13.86 3.51 -6.56
CA THR A 80 -14.45 4.11 -7.76
C THR A 80 -13.38 4.38 -8.82
N LYS A 81 -13.80 4.77 -10.03
CA LYS A 81 -12.88 5.25 -11.10
C LYS A 81 -12.06 6.48 -10.69
N ASP A 82 -12.57 7.26 -9.74
CA ASP A 82 -11.91 8.44 -9.19
C ASP A 82 -11.04 8.12 -7.96
N PHE A 83 -10.75 6.83 -7.73
CA PHE A 83 -9.95 6.33 -6.61
C PHE A 83 -10.54 6.65 -5.21
N GLU A 84 -11.85 6.83 -5.12
CA GLU A 84 -12.54 6.93 -3.84
C GLU A 84 -12.77 5.53 -3.25
N LEU A 85 -12.34 5.32 -2.01
CA LEU A 85 -12.45 4.01 -1.34
C LEU A 85 -13.90 3.73 -0.97
N LEU A 86 -14.50 2.69 -1.57
CA LEU A 86 -15.86 2.25 -1.28
C LEU A 86 -15.89 1.29 -0.09
N SER A 87 -14.95 0.34 -0.06
CA SER A 87 -14.85 -0.66 1.00
C SER A 87 -13.51 -1.37 0.97
N TYR A 88 -13.14 -1.99 2.09
CA TYR A 88 -11.99 -2.87 2.15
C TYR A 88 -12.25 -4.06 3.07
N ARG A 89 -11.48 -5.12 2.86
CA ARG A 89 -11.37 -6.28 3.76
C ARG A 89 -9.89 -6.54 3.98
N LEU A 90 -9.48 -6.70 5.24
CA LEU A 90 -8.13 -7.06 5.65
C LEU A 90 -8.19 -8.29 6.56
N ASP A 91 -7.19 -9.17 6.42
CA ASP A 91 -7.02 -10.39 7.21
C ASP A 91 -5.50 -10.61 7.44
N PRO A 92 -5.03 -10.87 8.67
CA PRO A 92 -5.79 -10.92 9.93
C PRO A 92 -6.28 -9.53 10.37
N SER A 93 -7.50 -9.49 10.90
CA SER A 93 -8.17 -8.28 11.42
C SER A 93 -7.67 -7.87 12.79
#